data_AF-A0A928XGE1-F1
#
_entry.id   AF-A0A928XGE1-F1
#
_cell.length_a   1.000
_cell.length_b   1.000
_cell.length_c   1.000
_cell.angle_alpha   90.00
_cell.angle_beta   90.00
_cell.angle_gamma   90.00
#
_symmetry.space_group_name_H-M   'P 1'
#
loop_
_entity.id
_entity.type
_entity.pdbx_description
1 polymer ?
#
loop_
_entity_poly.entity_id
_entity_poly.type
_entity_poly.pdbx_seq_one_letter_code
_entity_poly.pdbx_strand_id
1 'polypeptide(L)'
;MNHLVPNLIFRCWYRPILAGLLSLVLIGLILPIPPALADTFTVFFTTDLPDLNPGDGHCDAFNALSGDQCTLRAAIQESNALPGADTLNLQAVTYTLTLNGSGENASATGDLDILDDLTLTGASAATTIIQGEPGWDDWLIDIKDPAKVQISDVTLRQGMGGIINSGVLTLTNSAIISNAGGRGISNFGTAMLLNSMIMSNTATSHGGGILNTAGGQLTILNSVVSYNIAAGEGGGIKVNSGAITLTNSTISHNQATSHGGGLSGSASLINVTLINNTADADNDGFGIAGGVSGSNIILVNSILARNKKGSTANDCSVITSQGYNLIQTSGGCTINGTTTGNITGQDPLLGALQDNGGPTMTHAPLPGSPAIDKGNPAAPGSGGNACSAADQRGVTRPIGSRCDIGAVEANVSAVFLPLVIKPEN
;
A
#
# COMPACT_ATOMS: atom_id res chain seq x y z
N MET A 1 9.83 -80.12 -21.70
CA MET A 1 8.55 -80.72 -22.14
C MET A 1 7.92 -79.68 -23.06
N ASN A 2 8.17 -79.82 -24.36
CA ASN A 2 7.23 -80.38 -25.36
C ASN A 2 6.07 -79.41 -25.61
N HIS A 3 5.70 -79.00 -26.82
CA HIS A 3 6.18 -79.19 -28.19
C HIS A 3 5.21 -78.34 -29.07
N LEU A 4 5.72 -77.73 -30.16
CA LEU A 4 5.12 -77.61 -31.53
C LEU A 4 3.74 -76.87 -31.66
N VAL A 5 3.57 -75.69 -32.29
CA VAL A 5 3.88 -75.20 -33.69
C VAL A 5 3.06 -75.99 -34.74
N PRO A 6 2.65 -75.51 -35.96
CA PRO A 6 2.65 -74.20 -36.65
C PRO A 6 1.34 -73.89 -37.48
N ASN A 7 1.17 -72.77 -38.19
CA ASN A 7 1.43 -72.50 -39.64
C ASN A 7 0.28 -71.56 -40.13
N LEU A 8 0.30 -70.72 -41.17
CA LEU A 8 0.80 -70.83 -42.54
C LEU A 8 0.81 -69.40 -43.18
N ILE A 9 1.94 -68.92 -43.71
CA ILE A 9 2.28 -68.69 -45.15
C ILE A 9 1.65 -67.47 -45.87
N PHE A 10 2.50 -66.57 -46.38
CA PHE A 10 2.72 -66.15 -47.81
C PHE A 10 3.49 -64.79 -47.81
N ARG A 11 4.79 -64.75 -48.18
CA ARG A 11 5.36 -64.32 -49.50
C ARG A 11 4.77 -62.98 -50.00
N CYS A 12 5.48 -61.98 -50.53
CA CYS A 12 6.81 -61.89 -51.12
C CYS A 12 7.15 -60.39 -51.33
N TRP A 13 8.44 -60.02 -51.20
CA TRP A 13 9.27 -59.20 -52.10
C TRP A 13 8.65 -57.96 -52.83
N TYR A 14 9.24 -56.76 -52.67
CA TYR A 14 10.09 -56.06 -53.68
C TYR A 14 10.25 -54.54 -53.38
N ARG A 15 11.52 -54.12 -53.15
CA ARG A 15 12.26 -52.88 -53.51
C ARG A 15 11.72 -51.44 -53.24
N PRO A 16 12.64 -50.49 -52.94
CA PRO A 16 12.29 -49.18 -52.37
C PRO A 16 11.93 -48.16 -53.46
N ILE A 17 10.93 -47.32 -53.18
CA ILE A 17 10.66 -46.09 -53.93
C ILE A 17 10.97 -44.92 -53.02
N LEU A 18 11.86 -44.07 -53.53
CA LEU A 18 12.28 -42.78 -52.98
C LEU A 18 11.05 -41.88 -52.78
N ALA A 19 10.68 -41.58 -51.54
CA ALA A 19 9.71 -40.55 -51.21
C ALA A 19 10.46 -39.37 -50.57
N GLY A 20 10.69 -38.31 -51.35
CA GLY A 20 11.19 -37.05 -50.85
C GLY A 20 10.17 -36.44 -49.89
N LEU A 21 10.53 -36.34 -48.60
CA LEU A 21 9.80 -35.54 -47.63
C LEU A 21 10.04 -34.07 -47.94
N LEU A 22 9.06 -33.44 -48.59
CA LEU A 22 8.97 -31.99 -48.71
C LEU A 22 8.64 -31.44 -47.30
N SER A 23 9.66 -31.15 -46.51
CA SER A 23 9.52 -30.37 -45.28
C SER A 23 9.12 -28.95 -45.68
N LEU A 24 7.83 -28.63 -45.64
CA LEU A 24 7.36 -27.26 -45.63
C LEU A 24 7.88 -26.61 -44.34
N VAL A 25 8.99 -25.87 -44.44
CA VAL A 25 9.37 -24.89 -43.42
C VAL A 25 8.36 -23.75 -43.55
N LEU A 26 7.31 -23.79 -42.74
CA LEU A 26 6.42 -22.66 -42.55
C LEU A 26 7.25 -21.60 -41.80
N ILE A 27 7.93 -20.72 -42.55
CA ILE A 27 8.46 -19.49 -41.99
C ILE A 27 7.23 -18.66 -41.64
N GLY A 28 6.74 -18.85 -40.42
CA GLY A 28 5.74 -17.96 -39.83
C GLY A 28 6.35 -16.57 -39.85
N LEU A 29 5.81 -15.71 -40.71
CA LEU A 29 6.12 -14.30 -40.68
C LEU A 29 5.68 -13.80 -39.30
N ILE A 30 6.62 -13.65 -38.36
CA ILE A 30 6.36 -12.96 -37.10
C ILE A 30 6.20 -11.50 -37.51
N LEU A 31 4.98 -11.14 -37.91
CA LEU A 31 4.60 -9.75 -38.02
C LEU A 31 4.78 -9.15 -36.62
N PRO A 32 5.45 -8.00 -36.47
CA PRO A 32 5.47 -7.31 -35.19
C PRO A 32 4.01 -7.08 -34.81
N ILE A 33 3.60 -7.64 -33.66
CA ILE A 33 2.30 -7.34 -33.06
C ILE A 33 2.31 -5.81 -32.90
N PRO A 34 1.40 -5.07 -33.56
CA PRO A 34 1.32 -3.64 -33.34
C PRO A 34 1.10 -3.42 -31.83
N PRO A 35 1.75 -2.41 -31.24
CA PRO A 35 1.52 -2.12 -29.83
C PRO A 35 0.01 -2.00 -29.60
N ALA A 36 -0.49 -2.69 -28.58
CA ALA A 36 -1.87 -2.54 -28.13
C ALA A 36 -2.16 -1.04 -27.93
N LEU A 37 -3.26 -0.56 -28.49
CA LEU A 37 -3.58 0.87 -28.47
C LEU A 37 -4.17 1.19 -27.10
N ALA A 38 -3.48 2.03 -26.34
CA ALA A 38 -4.01 2.57 -25.10
C ALA A 38 -5.04 3.67 -25.41
N ASP A 39 -6.22 3.58 -24.80
CA ASP A 39 -7.29 4.56 -24.90
C ASP A 39 -7.34 5.47 -23.66
N THR A 40 -8.07 6.58 -23.79
CA THR A 40 -8.20 7.57 -22.72
C THR A 40 -9.64 8.03 -22.59
N PHE A 41 -10.22 7.78 -21.41
CA PHE A 41 -11.59 8.12 -21.06
C PHE A 41 -11.62 9.27 -20.06
N THR A 42 -12.51 10.23 -20.26
CA THR A 42 -12.78 11.29 -19.28
C THR A 42 -14.13 11.07 -18.64
N VAL A 43 -14.14 10.86 -17.32
CA VAL A 43 -15.35 10.49 -16.58
C VAL A 43 -16.07 11.73 -16.09
N PHE A 44 -17.10 12.17 -16.81
CA PHE A 44 -17.89 13.36 -16.48
C PHE A 44 -19.11 13.07 -15.61
N PHE A 45 -19.67 11.86 -15.68
CA PHE A 45 -20.93 11.53 -15.02
C PHE A 45 -20.69 10.81 -13.69
N THR A 46 -21.39 11.26 -12.64
CA THR A 46 -21.28 10.70 -11.29
C THR A 46 -22.30 9.61 -10.99
N THR A 47 -23.24 9.37 -11.89
CA THR A 47 -24.18 8.25 -11.79
C THR A 47 -23.45 6.93 -11.92
N ASP A 48 -23.89 5.91 -11.18
CA ASP A 48 -23.34 4.56 -11.27
C ASP A 48 -24.19 3.72 -12.22
N LEU A 49 -23.78 3.67 -13.49
CA LEU A 49 -24.43 2.90 -14.55
C LEU A 49 -23.38 2.15 -15.37
N PRO A 50 -23.68 0.94 -15.84
CA PRO A 50 -22.79 0.19 -16.69
C PRO A 50 -22.71 0.79 -18.10
N ASP A 51 -21.67 0.39 -18.82
CA ASP A 51 -21.55 0.59 -20.26
C ASP A 51 -22.64 -0.20 -21.00
N LEU A 52 -23.18 0.41 -22.06
CA LEU A 52 -24.14 -0.23 -22.94
C LEU A 52 -23.48 -1.23 -23.89
N ASN A 53 -22.25 -0.98 -24.37
CA ASN A 53 -21.56 -1.81 -25.36
C ASN A 53 -20.05 -1.92 -25.10
N PRO A 54 -19.61 -2.62 -24.03
CA PRO A 54 -18.18 -2.79 -23.75
C PRO A 54 -17.34 -3.26 -24.96
N GLY A 55 -16.26 -2.53 -25.24
CA GLY A 55 -15.25 -2.81 -26.27
C GLY A 55 -15.49 -2.13 -27.61
N ASP A 56 -16.40 -1.14 -27.69
CA ASP A 56 -16.69 -0.39 -28.90
C ASP A 56 -15.89 0.92 -29.05
N GLY A 57 -15.06 1.25 -28.04
CA GLY A 57 -14.25 2.45 -27.93
C GLY A 57 -14.94 3.61 -27.22
N HIS A 58 -16.18 3.44 -26.71
CA HIS A 58 -17.01 4.49 -26.14
C HIS A 58 -17.67 4.06 -24.83
N CYS A 59 -17.35 4.73 -23.71
CA CYS A 59 -17.99 4.44 -22.43
C CYS A 59 -19.41 5.03 -22.26
N ASP A 60 -20.33 4.66 -23.15
CA ASP A 60 -21.69 5.18 -23.21
C ASP A 60 -22.62 4.53 -22.18
N ALA A 61 -22.97 5.28 -21.15
CA ALA A 61 -23.88 4.82 -20.10
C ALA A 61 -25.37 5.15 -20.34
N PHE A 62 -25.72 5.98 -21.34
CA PHE A 62 -27.12 6.30 -21.66
C PHE A 62 -27.44 6.29 -23.15
N ASN A 63 -28.58 5.67 -23.50
CA ASN A 63 -29.06 5.53 -24.88
C ASN A 63 -29.47 6.84 -25.58
N ALA A 64 -29.55 7.96 -24.85
CA ALA A 64 -30.34 9.13 -25.27
C ALA A 64 -29.54 10.42 -25.49
N LEU A 65 -28.24 10.45 -25.23
CA LEU A 65 -27.39 11.62 -25.51
C LEU A 65 -26.32 11.25 -26.56
N SER A 66 -25.80 12.27 -27.24
CA SER A 66 -24.73 12.13 -28.23
C SER A 66 -23.36 12.37 -27.60
N GLY A 67 -22.39 11.51 -27.88
CA GLY A 67 -21.02 11.57 -27.37
C GLY A 67 -20.86 10.82 -26.05
N ASP A 68 -19.59 10.51 -25.72
CA ASP A 68 -19.22 9.63 -24.60
C ASP A 68 -19.80 10.12 -23.25
N GLN A 69 -20.70 9.33 -22.68
CA GLN A 69 -21.34 9.62 -21.39
C GLN A 69 -20.75 8.81 -20.24
N CYS A 70 -19.44 8.84 -20.15
CA CYS A 70 -18.68 8.00 -19.24
C CYS A 70 -19.03 8.26 -17.78
N THR A 71 -19.69 7.27 -17.19
CA THR A 71 -19.67 7.02 -15.75
C THR A 71 -18.38 6.32 -15.39
N LEU A 72 -18.04 6.29 -14.10
CA LEU A 72 -16.84 5.57 -13.66
C LEU A 72 -16.92 4.08 -13.99
N ARG A 73 -18.07 3.45 -13.74
CA ARG A 73 -18.29 2.03 -14.03
C ARG A 73 -18.24 1.74 -15.52
N ALA A 74 -18.90 2.53 -16.36
CA ALA A 74 -18.85 2.34 -17.81
C ALA A 74 -17.42 2.48 -18.34
N ALA A 75 -16.67 3.50 -17.90
CA ALA A 75 -15.28 3.67 -18.32
C ALA A 75 -14.37 2.51 -17.92
N ILE A 76 -14.59 1.91 -16.75
CA ILE A 76 -13.85 0.72 -16.33
C ILE A 76 -14.23 -0.49 -17.18
N GLN A 77 -15.52 -0.72 -17.42
CA GLN A 77 -16.00 -1.80 -18.27
C GLN A 77 -15.46 -1.69 -19.71
N GLU A 78 -15.41 -0.48 -20.24
CA GLU A 78 -14.82 -0.22 -21.55
C GLU A 78 -13.31 -0.52 -21.56
N SER A 79 -12.56 -0.01 -20.56
CA SER A 79 -11.13 -0.29 -20.47
C SER A 79 -10.81 -1.79 -20.31
N ASN A 80 -11.65 -2.53 -19.59
CA ASN A 80 -11.48 -3.97 -19.44
C ASN A 80 -11.72 -4.75 -20.76
N ALA A 81 -12.47 -4.17 -21.69
CA ALA A 81 -12.83 -4.79 -22.97
C ALA A 81 -11.89 -4.41 -24.11
N LEU A 82 -11.06 -3.38 -23.91
CA LEU A 82 -10.09 -2.89 -24.88
C LEU A 82 -8.69 -3.44 -24.61
N PRO A 83 -7.83 -3.57 -25.63
CA PRO A 83 -6.47 -4.05 -25.45
C PRO A 83 -5.52 -2.90 -25.17
N GLY A 84 -4.87 -2.86 -24.01
CA GLY A 84 -3.79 -1.90 -23.78
C GLY A 84 -3.76 -1.36 -22.35
N ALA A 85 -2.85 -0.43 -22.09
CA ALA A 85 -2.77 0.23 -20.80
C ALA A 85 -3.56 1.54 -20.84
N ASP A 86 -4.83 1.49 -20.46
CA ASP A 86 -5.76 2.61 -20.64
C ASP A 86 -5.63 3.66 -19.55
N THR A 87 -6.22 4.84 -19.80
CA THR A 87 -6.23 5.96 -18.84
C THR A 87 -7.64 6.48 -18.59
N LEU A 88 -8.03 6.56 -17.32
CA LEU A 88 -9.25 7.21 -16.85
C LEU A 88 -8.90 8.51 -16.12
N ASN A 89 -9.42 9.62 -16.63
CA ASN A 89 -9.31 10.94 -16.01
C ASN A 89 -10.60 11.31 -15.28
N LEU A 90 -10.54 11.42 -13.96
CA LEU A 90 -11.66 11.73 -13.09
C LEU A 90 -11.71 13.22 -12.73
N GLN A 91 -12.93 13.75 -12.68
CA GLN A 91 -13.21 15.12 -12.28
C GLN A 91 -13.14 15.29 -10.75
N ALA A 92 -13.10 16.54 -10.29
CA ALA A 92 -13.13 16.92 -8.88
C ALA A 92 -14.55 16.79 -8.28
N VAL A 93 -15.07 15.58 -8.25
CA VAL A 93 -16.44 15.25 -7.78
C VAL A 93 -16.46 13.94 -6.99
N THR A 94 -17.61 13.65 -6.37
CA THR A 94 -17.87 12.37 -5.71
C THR A 94 -18.62 11.42 -6.65
N TYR A 95 -18.01 10.29 -6.97
CA TYR A 95 -18.59 9.13 -7.64
C TYR A 95 -19.14 8.19 -6.56
N THR A 96 -20.46 8.07 -6.47
CA THR A 96 -21.10 7.15 -5.50
C THR A 96 -21.56 5.89 -6.24
N LEU A 97 -21.04 4.74 -5.84
CA LEU A 97 -21.49 3.44 -6.31
C LEU A 97 -22.83 3.11 -5.66
N THR A 98 -23.81 2.73 -6.49
CA THR A 98 -25.20 2.49 -6.08
C THR A 98 -25.74 1.15 -6.57
N LEU A 99 -25.04 0.47 -7.47
CA LEU A 99 -25.43 -0.84 -7.96
C LEU A 99 -24.94 -1.92 -6.99
N ASN A 100 -25.69 -2.20 -5.93
CA ASN A 100 -25.31 -3.24 -4.95
C ASN A 100 -25.23 -4.64 -5.59
N GLY A 101 -24.30 -5.45 -5.11
CA GLY A 101 -24.17 -6.86 -5.48
C GLY A 101 -22.78 -7.36 -5.08
N SER A 102 -22.70 -8.36 -4.20
CA SER A 102 -21.42 -8.91 -3.74
C SER A 102 -20.97 -10.11 -4.56
N GLY A 103 -19.65 -10.20 -4.80
CA GLY A 103 -19.03 -11.37 -5.46
C GLY A 103 -19.29 -11.48 -6.96
N GLU A 104 -19.72 -10.38 -7.58
CA GLU A 104 -19.67 -10.17 -9.02
C GLU A 104 -18.20 -9.96 -9.46
N ASN A 105 -17.82 -10.22 -10.72
CA ASN A 105 -16.42 -10.12 -11.16
C ASN A 105 -16.27 -9.50 -12.57
N ALA A 106 -17.30 -8.82 -13.07
CA ALA A 106 -17.35 -8.16 -14.38
C ALA A 106 -17.70 -6.67 -14.25
N SER A 107 -17.59 -6.10 -13.05
CA SER A 107 -17.95 -4.72 -12.71
C SER A 107 -19.39 -4.33 -13.10
N ALA A 108 -20.30 -5.28 -13.28
CA ALA A 108 -21.72 -5.03 -13.60
C ALA A 108 -22.51 -4.53 -12.38
N THR A 109 -22.14 -5.00 -11.19
CA THR A 109 -22.64 -4.56 -9.87
C THR A 109 -21.52 -4.67 -8.84
N GLY A 110 -21.74 -4.14 -7.64
CA GLY A 110 -20.76 -4.21 -6.58
C GLY A 110 -19.57 -3.32 -6.85
N ASP A 111 -18.40 -3.82 -6.47
CA ASP A 111 -17.13 -3.17 -6.68
C ASP A 111 -16.81 -2.91 -8.16
N LEU A 112 -15.70 -2.22 -8.37
CA LEU A 112 -15.15 -1.95 -9.67
C LEU A 112 -14.02 -2.95 -9.94
N ASP A 113 -14.32 -4.03 -10.66
CA ASP A 113 -13.32 -4.98 -11.12
C ASP A 113 -12.44 -4.35 -12.22
N ILE A 114 -11.13 -4.36 -12.01
CA ILE A 114 -10.13 -3.94 -13.01
C ILE A 114 -9.37 -5.18 -13.49
N LEU A 115 -9.51 -5.46 -14.79
CA LEU A 115 -9.03 -6.68 -15.44
C LEU A 115 -7.83 -6.44 -16.38
N ASP A 116 -7.64 -5.20 -16.85
CA ASP A 116 -6.49 -4.81 -17.69
C ASP A 116 -5.63 -3.71 -17.02
N ASP A 117 -4.44 -3.48 -17.57
CA ASP A 117 -3.54 -2.41 -17.13
C ASP A 117 -4.26 -1.05 -17.21
N LEU A 118 -4.29 -0.30 -16.10
CA LEU A 118 -5.09 0.91 -16.00
C LEU A 118 -4.36 2.03 -15.25
N THR A 119 -4.47 3.26 -15.75
CA THR A 119 -4.10 4.48 -15.02
C THR A 119 -5.36 5.27 -14.67
N LEU A 120 -5.68 5.36 -13.38
CA LEU A 120 -6.79 6.13 -12.84
C LEU A 120 -6.26 7.41 -12.17
N THR A 121 -6.56 8.57 -12.74
CA THR A 121 -6.06 9.87 -12.27
C THR A 121 -7.22 10.76 -11.83
N GLY A 122 -7.24 11.14 -10.56
CA GLY A 122 -8.12 12.16 -10.04
C GLY A 122 -7.56 13.58 -10.17
N ALA A 123 -8.41 14.57 -9.95
CA ALA A 123 -7.98 15.97 -9.92
C ALA A 123 -7.23 16.31 -8.63
N SER A 124 -7.63 15.68 -7.51
CA SER A 124 -7.00 15.79 -6.19
C SER A 124 -7.69 14.80 -5.25
N ALA A 125 -6.95 14.14 -4.36
CA ALA A 125 -7.55 13.27 -3.35
C ALA A 125 -8.54 14.01 -2.42
N ALA A 126 -8.43 15.34 -2.30
CA ALA A 126 -9.38 16.12 -1.50
C ALA A 126 -10.76 16.28 -2.16
N THR A 127 -10.86 16.14 -3.49
CA THR A 127 -12.07 16.48 -4.25
C THR A 127 -12.56 15.38 -5.19
N THR A 128 -11.69 14.46 -5.61
CA THR A 128 -12.06 13.29 -6.40
C THR A 128 -12.27 12.11 -5.45
N ILE A 129 -13.53 11.73 -5.26
CA ILE A 129 -13.92 10.74 -4.25
C ILE A 129 -14.66 9.60 -4.94
N ILE A 130 -14.28 8.36 -4.65
CA ILE A 130 -15.04 7.15 -4.98
C ILE A 130 -15.58 6.60 -3.66
N GLN A 131 -16.88 6.36 -3.60
CA GLN A 131 -17.51 5.86 -2.37
C GLN A 131 -18.68 4.93 -2.63
N GLY A 132 -18.96 4.04 -1.68
CA GLY A 132 -20.21 3.27 -1.65
C GLY A 132 -21.37 4.11 -1.11
N GLU A 133 -22.59 3.80 -1.54
CA GLU A 133 -23.80 4.36 -0.93
C GLU A 133 -24.01 3.88 0.52
N PRO A 134 -24.87 4.53 1.33
CA PRO A 134 -25.15 4.05 2.68
C PRO A 134 -25.66 2.61 2.70
N GLY A 135 -24.95 1.73 3.39
CA GLY A 135 -25.26 0.30 3.45
C GLY A 135 -24.51 -0.55 2.41
N TRP A 136 -23.60 0.05 1.64
CA TRP A 136 -22.73 -0.64 0.69
C TRP A 136 -22.06 -1.85 1.33
N ASP A 137 -22.19 -3.00 0.66
CA ASP A 137 -21.79 -4.31 1.18
C ASP A 137 -20.69 -4.99 0.35
N ASP A 138 -19.95 -4.23 -0.44
CA ASP A 138 -18.79 -4.75 -1.18
C ASP A 138 -17.55 -3.86 -1.05
N TRP A 139 -16.46 -4.27 -1.67
CA TRP A 139 -15.27 -3.45 -1.86
C TRP A 139 -15.58 -2.28 -2.80
N LEU A 140 -14.65 -1.34 -2.95
CA LEU A 140 -14.80 -0.26 -3.94
C LEU A 140 -14.07 -0.61 -5.23
N ILE A 141 -12.90 -1.23 -5.12
CA ILE A 141 -12.07 -1.67 -6.25
C ILE A 141 -11.55 -3.07 -5.98
N ASP A 142 -11.61 -3.93 -6.99
CA ASP A 142 -10.91 -5.23 -7.02
C ASP A 142 -10.02 -5.31 -8.26
N ILE A 143 -8.71 -5.33 -8.04
CA ILE A 143 -7.70 -5.46 -9.09
C ILE A 143 -7.37 -6.94 -9.25
N LYS A 144 -7.67 -7.50 -10.43
CA LYS A 144 -7.36 -8.92 -10.71
C LYS A 144 -5.95 -9.07 -11.27
N ASP A 145 -5.35 -10.23 -11.04
CA ASP A 145 -4.12 -10.62 -11.74
C ASP A 145 -4.45 -10.90 -13.23
N PRO A 146 -3.64 -10.42 -14.21
CA PRO A 146 -2.32 -9.80 -14.07
C PRO A 146 -2.30 -8.26 -14.15
N ALA A 147 -3.43 -7.57 -13.97
CA ALA A 147 -3.58 -6.14 -14.21
C ALA A 147 -2.57 -5.30 -13.40
N LYS A 148 -1.98 -4.29 -14.05
CA LYS A 148 -1.14 -3.26 -13.43
C LYS A 148 -1.90 -1.95 -13.35
N VAL A 149 -2.26 -1.56 -12.15
CA VAL A 149 -3.10 -0.41 -11.89
C VAL A 149 -2.32 0.68 -11.16
N GLN A 150 -2.37 1.89 -11.72
CA GLN A 150 -1.87 3.10 -11.10
C GLN A 150 -3.05 3.97 -10.70
N ILE A 151 -3.19 4.25 -9.41
CA ILE A 151 -4.24 5.16 -8.89
C ILE A 151 -3.53 6.37 -8.29
N SER A 152 -3.93 7.56 -8.75
CA SER A 152 -3.38 8.81 -8.25
C SER A 152 -4.45 9.85 -7.96
N ASP A 153 -4.25 10.63 -6.90
CA ASP A 153 -5.07 11.79 -6.56
C ASP A 153 -6.57 11.48 -6.36
N VAL A 154 -6.87 10.33 -5.73
CA VAL A 154 -8.24 9.87 -5.43
C VAL A 154 -8.39 9.52 -3.94
N THR A 155 -9.59 9.77 -3.39
CA THR A 155 -10.01 9.20 -2.10
C THR A 155 -11.03 8.08 -2.30
N LEU A 156 -10.78 6.92 -1.68
CA LEU A 156 -11.71 5.80 -1.60
C LEU A 156 -12.27 5.66 -0.18
N ARG A 157 -13.59 5.72 -0.02
CA ARG A 157 -14.23 5.70 1.30
C ARG A 157 -15.60 5.04 1.34
N GLN A 158 -16.06 4.70 2.55
CA GLN A 158 -17.41 4.18 2.80
C GLN A 158 -17.72 2.87 2.04
N GLY A 159 -16.71 2.09 1.67
CA GLY A 159 -16.89 0.71 1.22
C GLY A 159 -16.89 -0.28 2.40
N MET A 160 -17.28 -1.53 2.13
CA MET A 160 -16.99 -2.63 3.04
C MET A 160 -15.47 -2.78 3.17
N GLY A 161 -14.76 -2.70 2.05
CA GLY A 161 -13.32 -2.50 1.99
C GLY A 161 -12.93 -1.46 0.93
N GLY A 162 -11.72 -0.96 1.00
CA GLY A 162 -11.22 0.01 0.01
C GLY A 162 -10.79 -0.69 -1.28
N ILE A 163 -9.69 -1.45 -1.22
CA ILE A 163 -9.08 -2.10 -2.39
C ILE A 163 -8.73 -3.56 -2.10
N ILE A 164 -9.18 -4.49 -2.94
CA ILE A 164 -8.56 -5.81 -3.10
C ILE A 164 -7.54 -5.72 -4.23
N ASN A 165 -6.32 -6.21 -3.99
CA ASN A 165 -5.29 -6.26 -5.02
C ASN A 165 -4.74 -7.67 -5.18
N SER A 166 -5.08 -8.32 -6.28
CA SER A 166 -4.47 -9.59 -6.74
C SER A 166 -3.39 -9.37 -7.80
N GLY A 167 -3.41 -8.23 -8.51
CA GLY A 167 -2.41 -7.85 -9.51
C GLY A 167 -1.29 -6.96 -8.97
N VAL A 168 -0.98 -5.87 -9.69
CA VAL A 168 0.02 -4.87 -9.29
C VAL A 168 -0.67 -3.51 -9.07
N LEU A 169 -0.55 -2.97 -7.86
CA LEU A 169 -1.08 -1.66 -7.48
C LEU A 169 0.06 -0.67 -7.20
N THR A 170 -0.01 0.50 -7.82
CA THR A 170 0.70 1.70 -7.36
C THR A 170 -0.32 2.76 -6.95
N LEU A 171 -0.31 3.13 -5.68
CA LEU A 171 -1.19 4.15 -5.11
C LEU A 171 -0.36 5.40 -4.77
N THR A 172 -0.66 6.53 -5.39
CA THR A 172 0.11 7.78 -5.23
C THR A 172 -0.78 8.94 -4.82
N ASN A 173 -0.36 9.76 -3.86
CA ASN A 173 -1.09 10.97 -3.43
C ASN A 173 -2.59 10.73 -3.15
N SER A 174 -2.93 9.53 -2.67
CA SER A 174 -4.32 9.07 -2.58
C SER A 174 -4.67 8.69 -1.14
N ALA A 175 -5.96 8.56 -0.86
CA ALA A 175 -6.43 8.24 0.48
C ALA A 175 -7.42 7.06 0.47
N ILE A 176 -7.18 6.06 1.32
CA ILE A 176 -8.13 4.98 1.59
C ILE A 176 -8.64 5.19 3.01
N ILE A 177 -9.86 5.71 3.14
CA ILE A 177 -10.34 6.21 4.42
C ILE A 177 -11.73 5.73 4.79
N SER A 178 -11.98 5.48 6.07
CA SER A 178 -13.33 5.23 6.59
C SER A 178 -14.08 4.08 5.87
N ASN A 179 -13.36 3.02 5.49
CA ASN A 179 -13.96 1.77 5.01
C ASN A 179 -14.19 0.83 6.20
N ALA A 180 -15.30 0.10 6.21
CA ALA A 180 -15.76 -0.65 7.39
C ALA A 180 -16.39 -1.99 7.05
N GLY A 181 -15.94 -3.06 7.71
CA GLY A 181 -16.45 -4.43 7.55
C GLY A 181 -15.36 -5.37 7.05
N GLY A 182 -14.66 -4.92 6.00
CA GLY A 182 -13.46 -5.47 5.40
C GLY A 182 -12.20 -4.78 5.91
N ARG A 183 -11.39 -4.18 5.04
CA ARG A 183 -10.12 -3.50 5.39
C ARG A 183 -9.93 -2.29 4.49
N GLY A 184 -9.00 -1.41 4.82
CA GLY A 184 -8.55 -0.39 3.85
C GLY A 184 -8.04 -1.06 2.56
N ILE A 185 -6.99 -1.88 2.69
CA ILE A 185 -6.41 -2.62 1.55
C ILE A 185 -6.21 -4.10 1.94
N SER A 186 -6.62 -5.02 1.06
CA SER A 186 -6.22 -6.42 1.09
C SER A 186 -5.31 -6.75 -0.09
N ASN A 187 -4.03 -6.95 0.20
CA ASN A 187 -3.01 -7.18 -0.82
C ASN A 187 -2.65 -8.67 -0.92
N PHE A 188 -2.96 -9.27 -2.06
CA PHE A 188 -2.56 -10.61 -2.50
C PHE A 188 -1.42 -10.56 -3.52
N GLY A 189 -1.35 -9.50 -4.33
CA GLY A 189 -0.30 -9.27 -5.31
C GLY A 189 0.80 -8.32 -4.83
N THR A 190 1.23 -7.40 -5.69
CA THR A 190 2.26 -6.40 -5.36
C THR A 190 1.63 -5.02 -5.21
N ALA A 191 1.90 -4.34 -4.09
CA ALA A 191 1.43 -2.98 -3.83
C ALA A 191 2.57 -2.03 -3.45
N MET A 192 2.55 -0.84 -4.05
CA MET A 192 3.40 0.29 -3.67
C MET A 192 2.51 1.47 -3.28
N LEU A 193 2.67 1.96 -2.04
CA LEU A 193 2.03 3.17 -1.56
C LEU A 193 3.05 4.29 -1.48
N LEU A 194 2.77 5.38 -2.16
CA LEU A 194 3.61 6.56 -2.21
C LEU A 194 2.78 7.78 -1.80
N ASN A 195 3.26 8.57 -0.83
CA ASN A 195 2.64 9.83 -0.45
C ASN A 195 1.13 9.69 -0.13
N SER A 196 0.71 8.55 0.43
CA SER A 196 -0.70 8.17 0.54
C SER A 196 -1.14 8.00 1.99
N MET A 197 -2.45 8.09 2.21
CA MET A 197 -3.07 8.02 3.54
C MET A 197 -3.98 6.80 3.66
N ILE A 198 -3.69 5.89 4.59
CA ILE A 198 -4.58 4.77 4.93
C ILE A 198 -5.11 5.03 6.34
N MET A 199 -6.34 5.53 6.44
CA MET A 199 -6.81 6.14 7.68
C MET A 199 -8.22 5.74 8.10
N SER A 200 -8.44 5.49 9.39
CA SER A 200 -9.78 5.27 9.95
C SER A 200 -10.54 4.11 9.33
N ASN A 201 -9.85 3.09 8.80
CA ASN A 201 -10.46 1.88 8.29
C ASN A 201 -10.67 0.88 9.43
N THR A 202 -11.77 0.14 9.40
CA THR A 202 -12.15 -0.81 10.45
C THR A 202 -12.37 -2.21 9.89
N ALA A 203 -11.60 -3.16 10.42
CA ALA A 203 -11.70 -4.57 10.09
C ALA A 203 -12.27 -5.41 11.22
N THR A 204 -13.18 -6.32 10.85
CA THR A 204 -13.72 -7.37 11.73
C THR A 204 -12.74 -8.52 11.98
N SER A 205 -11.54 -8.44 11.40
CA SER A 205 -10.46 -9.43 11.56
C SER A 205 -9.11 -8.71 11.64
N HIS A 206 -8.11 -9.08 10.85
CA HIS A 206 -6.75 -8.51 10.92
C HIS A 206 -6.52 -7.36 9.94
N GLY A 207 -5.52 -6.51 10.18
CA GLY A 207 -5.06 -5.55 9.19
C GLY A 207 -6.08 -4.45 8.91
N GLY A 208 -6.45 -3.69 9.94
CA GLY A 208 -7.52 -2.66 9.86
C GLY A 208 -7.30 -1.70 8.69
N GLY A 209 -6.07 -1.17 8.61
CA GLY A 209 -5.62 -0.40 7.46
C GLY A 209 -5.25 -1.29 6.29
N ILE A 210 -4.26 -2.17 6.49
CA ILE A 210 -3.72 -3.03 5.43
C ILE A 210 -3.55 -4.46 5.94
N LEU A 211 -4.04 -5.43 5.17
CA LEU A 211 -3.61 -6.81 5.25
C LEU A 211 -2.74 -7.16 4.05
N ASN A 212 -1.48 -7.47 4.29
CA ASN A 212 -0.60 -8.10 3.32
C ASN A 212 -0.65 -9.62 3.52
N THR A 213 -1.26 -10.32 2.57
CA THR A 213 -1.56 -11.75 2.67
C THR A 213 -0.35 -12.61 2.31
N ALA A 214 -0.53 -13.93 2.26
CA ALA A 214 0.55 -14.84 1.92
C ALA A 214 0.92 -14.71 0.44
N GLY A 215 2.15 -14.31 0.14
CA GLY A 215 2.62 -14.05 -1.23
C GLY A 215 2.53 -12.57 -1.66
N GLY A 216 1.85 -11.74 -0.87
CA GLY A 216 1.77 -10.30 -1.14
C GLY A 216 3.10 -9.59 -0.89
N GLN A 217 3.44 -8.64 -1.77
CA GLN A 217 4.57 -7.71 -1.59
C GLN A 217 4.05 -6.31 -1.34
N LEU A 218 4.62 -5.62 -0.35
CA LEU A 218 4.18 -4.29 0.05
C LEU A 218 5.36 -3.38 0.32
N THR A 219 5.38 -2.25 -0.37
CA THR A 219 6.29 -1.13 -0.11
C THR A 219 5.48 0.11 0.23
N ILE A 220 5.85 0.78 1.32
CA ILE A 220 5.22 2.03 1.76
C ILE A 220 6.30 3.10 1.88
N LEU A 221 6.12 4.19 1.14
CA LEU A 221 7.04 5.31 1.10
C LEU A 221 6.30 6.62 1.37
N ASN A 222 6.87 7.44 2.25
CA ASN A 222 6.37 8.78 2.56
C ASN A 222 4.87 8.82 2.88
N SER A 223 4.35 7.78 3.54
CA SER A 223 2.91 7.59 3.71
C SER A 223 2.54 7.51 5.19
N VAL A 224 1.24 7.66 5.47
CA VAL A 224 0.70 7.53 6.82
C VAL A 224 -0.34 6.41 6.88
N VAL A 225 -0.19 5.53 7.88
CA VAL A 225 -1.18 4.52 8.26
C VAL A 225 -1.66 4.84 9.66
N SER A 226 -2.88 5.37 9.79
CA SER A 226 -3.33 5.90 11.08
C SER A 226 -4.79 5.66 11.42
N TYR A 227 -5.10 5.66 12.72
CA TYR A 227 -6.48 5.53 13.22
C TYR A 227 -7.23 4.28 12.74
N ASN A 228 -6.54 3.26 12.22
CA ASN A 228 -7.18 2.04 11.75
C ASN A 228 -7.43 1.08 12.91
N ILE A 229 -8.50 0.31 12.82
CA ILE A 229 -8.97 -0.58 13.86
C ILE A 229 -9.11 -2.00 13.31
N ALA A 230 -8.61 -3.00 14.05
CA ALA A 230 -8.74 -4.40 13.72
C ALA A 230 -9.24 -5.19 14.93
N ALA A 231 -10.24 -6.06 14.74
CA ALA A 231 -10.71 -7.01 15.75
C ALA A 231 -9.82 -8.25 15.90
N GLY A 232 -8.65 -8.25 15.26
CA GLY A 232 -7.57 -9.21 15.48
C GLY A 232 -6.23 -8.48 15.57
N GLU A 233 -5.22 -8.99 14.87
CA GLU A 233 -3.87 -8.41 14.86
C GLU A 233 -3.66 -7.30 13.82
N GLY A 234 -2.68 -6.44 14.06
CA GLY A 234 -2.22 -5.46 13.09
C GLY A 234 -3.27 -4.39 12.84
N GLY A 235 -3.54 -3.55 13.84
CA GLY A 235 -4.54 -2.47 13.72
C GLY A 235 -4.27 -1.60 12.50
N GLY A 236 -3.01 -1.20 12.34
CA GLY A 236 -2.52 -0.54 11.14
C GLY A 236 -2.27 -1.55 10.03
N ILE A 237 -1.27 -2.42 10.23
CA ILE A 237 -0.80 -3.36 9.20
C ILE A 237 -0.66 -4.77 9.78
N LYS A 238 -1.27 -5.75 9.09
CA LYS A 238 -0.98 -7.18 9.30
C LYS A 238 -0.22 -7.74 8.11
N VAL A 239 0.86 -8.49 8.37
CA VAL A 239 1.62 -9.24 7.37
C VAL A 239 1.54 -10.73 7.70
N ASN A 240 1.04 -11.54 6.76
CA ASN A 240 0.92 -12.99 6.92
C ASN A 240 2.16 -13.75 6.45
N SER A 241 2.75 -13.34 5.33
CA SER A 241 4.05 -13.87 4.89
C SER A 241 4.82 -12.81 4.10
N GLY A 242 6.11 -13.07 3.86
CA GLY A 242 7.03 -12.09 3.31
C GLY A 242 7.42 -11.02 4.34
N ALA A 243 8.40 -10.19 3.97
CA ALA A 243 8.74 -8.99 4.72
C ALA A 243 8.37 -7.77 3.89
N ILE A 244 7.69 -6.81 4.51
CA ILE A 244 7.33 -5.55 3.87
C ILE A 244 8.39 -4.48 4.15
N THR A 245 8.47 -3.45 3.32
CA THR A 245 9.38 -2.32 3.56
C THR A 245 8.60 -1.03 3.78
N LEU A 246 8.92 -0.33 4.86
CA LEU A 246 8.43 1.01 5.13
C LEU A 246 9.59 1.98 5.21
N THR A 247 9.52 3.05 4.44
CA THR A 247 10.54 4.12 4.43
C THR A 247 9.88 5.47 4.64
N ASN A 248 10.48 6.31 5.49
CA ASN A 248 10.02 7.69 5.71
C ASN A 248 8.52 7.79 6.04
N SER A 249 7.95 6.79 6.70
CA SER A 249 6.51 6.65 6.87
C SER A 249 6.10 6.75 8.33
N THR A 250 4.84 7.05 8.58
CA THR A 250 4.28 7.17 9.94
C THR A 250 3.17 6.15 10.16
N ILE A 251 3.27 5.39 11.25
CA ILE A 251 2.23 4.47 11.71
C ILE A 251 1.74 4.98 13.06
N SER A 252 0.48 5.44 13.15
CA SER A 252 0.03 6.07 14.39
C SER A 252 -1.44 5.90 14.75
N HIS A 253 -1.74 5.82 16.05
CA HIS A 253 -3.11 5.74 16.57
C HIS A 253 -3.90 4.53 16.05
N ASN A 254 -3.24 3.47 15.60
CA ASN A 254 -3.91 2.26 15.18
C ASN A 254 -4.20 1.34 16.37
N GLN A 255 -5.27 0.56 16.28
CA GLN A 255 -5.77 -0.27 17.37
C GLN A 255 -6.04 -1.70 16.92
N ALA A 256 -5.55 -2.67 17.69
CA ALA A 256 -5.78 -4.10 17.54
C ALA A 256 -6.32 -4.65 18.85
N THR A 257 -7.32 -5.53 18.80
CA THR A 257 -7.73 -6.30 19.99
C THR A 257 -6.68 -7.35 20.37
N SER A 258 -5.87 -7.82 19.41
CA SER A 258 -4.84 -8.82 19.66
C SER A 258 -3.42 -8.22 19.64
N HIS A 259 -2.54 -8.68 18.74
CA HIS A 259 -1.14 -8.31 18.68
C HIS A 259 -0.87 -7.12 17.75
N GLY A 260 0.15 -6.31 18.09
CA GLY A 260 0.73 -5.33 17.17
C GLY A 260 -0.28 -4.27 16.74
N GLY A 261 -0.63 -3.35 17.64
CA GLY A 261 -1.56 -2.25 17.34
C GLY A 261 -1.16 -1.48 16.09
N GLY A 262 0.13 -1.18 15.93
CA GLY A 262 0.67 -0.55 14.73
C GLY A 262 0.91 -1.56 13.62
N LEU A 263 1.75 -2.56 13.89
CA LEU A 263 2.16 -3.57 12.91
C LEU A 263 2.32 -4.95 13.55
N SER A 264 1.72 -5.97 12.93
CA SER A 264 1.97 -7.38 13.25
C SER A 264 2.54 -8.12 12.03
N GLY A 265 3.70 -8.78 12.17
CA GLY A 265 4.32 -9.61 11.13
C GLY A 265 5.82 -9.35 10.94
N SER A 266 6.32 -9.42 9.69
CA SER A 266 7.73 -9.16 9.37
C SER A 266 7.87 -7.89 8.52
N ALA A 267 8.81 -7.02 8.89
CA ALA A 267 8.99 -5.73 8.21
C ALA A 267 10.42 -5.18 8.37
N SER A 268 10.85 -4.40 7.37
CA SER A 268 12.01 -3.51 7.45
C SER A 268 11.53 -2.06 7.56
N LEU A 269 11.91 -1.39 8.64
CA LEU A 269 11.49 -0.03 8.97
C LEU A 269 12.69 0.92 8.93
N ILE A 270 12.67 1.85 7.97
CA ILE A 270 13.77 2.77 7.68
C ILE A 270 13.25 4.21 7.81
N ASN A 271 13.80 4.99 8.73
CA ASN A 271 13.30 6.35 8.99
C ASN A 271 11.77 6.36 9.24
N VAL A 272 11.27 5.45 10.07
CA VAL A 272 9.84 5.33 10.38
C VAL A 272 9.55 5.91 11.76
N THR A 273 8.39 6.54 11.90
CA THR A 273 7.83 6.91 13.21
C THR A 273 6.62 6.04 13.50
N LEU A 274 6.69 5.18 14.52
CA LEU A 274 5.60 4.32 14.96
C LEU A 274 5.20 4.67 16.39
N ILE A 275 4.05 5.34 16.53
CA ILE A 275 3.70 6.04 17.78
C ILE A 275 2.20 5.98 18.11
N ASN A 276 1.87 5.89 19.39
CA ASN A 276 0.48 5.90 19.90
C ASN A 276 -0.40 4.74 19.39
N ASN A 277 0.17 3.59 19.05
CA ASN A 277 -0.61 2.42 18.66
C ASN A 277 -0.95 1.54 19.86
N THR A 278 -2.10 0.86 19.81
CA THR A 278 -2.61 0.05 20.93
C THR A 278 -2.93 -1.37 20.48
N ALA A 279 -2.35 -2.35 21.15
CA ALA A 279 -2.73 -3.77 21.12
C ALA A 279 -3.58 -4.10 22.35
N ASP A 280 -4.24 -5.25 22.42
CA ASP A 280 -5.10 -5.63 23.57
C ASP A 280 -6.16 -4.55 23.88
N ALA A 281 -6.76 -3.99 22.83
CA ALA A 281 -7.70 -2.86 22.96
C ALA A 281 -9.02 -3.23 23.68
N ASP A 282 -9.38 -4.50 23.66
CA ASP A 282 -10.50 -5.08 24.42
C ASP A 282 -10.12 -5.47 25.86
N ASN A 283 -8.83 -5.41 26.22
CA ASN A 283 -8.28 -5.67 27.56
C ASN A 283 -8.62 -7.08 28.08
N ASP A 284 -8.62 -8.08 27.20
CA ASP A 284 -8.80 -9.48 27.58
C ASP A 284 -7.50 -10.14 28.11
N GLY A 285 -6.37 -9.45 27.94
CA GLY A 285 -5.05 -9.84 28.42
C GLY A 285 -4.21 -10.62 27.41
N PHE A 286 -4.75 -10.97 26.24
CA PHE A 286 -4.13 -11.84 25.24
C PHE A 286 -3.34 -11.12 24.14
N GLY A 287 -3.21 -9.78 24.17
CA GLY A 287 -2.36 -9.05 23.22
C GLY A 287 -0.86 -9.00 23.56
N ILE A 288 -0.05 -8.60 22.58
CA ILE A 288 1.41 -8.42 22.69
C ILE A 288 1.78 -7.17 21.88
N ALA A 289 2.58 -6.27 22.48
CA ALA A 289 3.16 -5.10 21.84
C ALA A 289 2.17 -4.17 21.16
N GLY A 290 1.97 -2.99 21.76
CA GLY A 290 1.17 -1.94 21.13
C GLY A 290 1.74 -1.47 19.81
N GLY A 291 3.07 -1.39 19.73
CA GLY A 291 3.74 -0.88 18.55
C GLY A 291 3.91 -1.95 17.48
N VAL A 292 4.94 -2.78 17.64
CA VAL A 292 5.29 -3.85 16.68
C VAL A 292 5.36 -5.24 17.32
N SER A 293 4.75 -6.23 16.68
CA SER A 293 4.83 -7.64 17.09
C SER A 293 5.20 -8.53 15.91
N GLY A 294 6.17 -9.42 16.07
CA GLY A 294 6.50 -10.42 15.05
C GLY A 294 7.89 -11.02 15.22
N SER A 295 8.24 -11.97 14.36
CA SER A 295 9.51 -12.71 14.46
C SER A 295 10.68 -12.03 13.75
N ASN A 296 10.42 -11.15 12.78
CA ASN A 296 11.47 -10.46 12.02
C ASN A 296 11.09 -9.00 11.72
N ILE A 297 11.23 -8.15 12.73
CA ILE A 297 11.14 -6.68 12.58
C ILE A 297 12.54 -6.10 12.60
N ILE A 298 12.96 -5.52 11.49
CA ILE A 298 14.26 -4.84 11.35
C ILE A 298 14.02 -3.34 11.45
N LEU A 299 14.80 -2.66 12.28
CA LEU A 299 14.62 -1.24 12.60
C LEU A 299 15.91 -0.46 12.37
N VAL A 300 15.85 0.62 11.60
CA VAL A 300 16.98 1.54 11.38
C VAL A 300 16.51 3.00 11.34
N ASN A 301 17.24 3.89 12.01
CA ASN A 301 16.91 5.33 12.06
C ASN A 301 15.45 5.63 12.42
N SER A 302 14.81 4.79 13.25
CA SER A 302 13.35 4.83 13.44
C SER A 302 12.96 5.03 14.90
N ILE A 303 11.75 5.55 15.11
CA ILE A 303 11.16 5.82 16.42
C ILE A 303 10.05 4.79 16.70
N LEU A 304 10.14 4.10 17.84
CA LEU A 304 9.02 3.40 18.48
C LEU A 304 8.72 4.09 19.82
N ALA A 305 7.53 4.65 19.98
CA ALA A 305 7.21 5.42 21.18
C ALA A 305 5.72 5.41 21.52
N ARG A 306 5.38 5.64 22.79
CA ARG A 306 4.01 5.83 23.29
C ARG A 306 3.00 4.74 22.87
N ASN A 307 3.45 3.56 22.45
CA ASN A 307 2.56 2.46 22.11
C ASN A 307 2.21 1.64 23.36
N LYS A 308 1.05 0.98 23.34
CA LYS A 308 0.50 0.31 24.53
C LYS A 308 -0.06 -1.09 24.25
N LYS A 309 0.15 -2.02 25.17
CA LYS A 309 -0.69 -3.22 25.34
C LYS A 309 -1.75 -2.87 26.38
N GLY A 310 -3.00 -2.72 25.95
CA GLY A 310 -4.09 -2.20 26.77
C GLY A 310 -3.69 -0.84 27.36
N SER A 311 -3.62 -0.77 28.69
CA SER A 311 -3.15 0.43 29.40
C SER A 311 -1.63 0.48 29.65
N THR A 312 -0.89 -0.60 29.39
CA THR A 312 0.54 -0.71 29.71
C THR A 312 1.40 -0.26 28.53
N ALA A 313 2.37 0.63 28.77
CA ALA A 313 3.33 1.03 27.74
C ALA A 313 4.14 -0.19 27.25
N ASN A 314 4.14 -0.43 25.93
CA ASN A 314 4.88 -1.53 25.32
C ASN A 314 5.04 -1.27 23.80
N ASP A 315 6.25 -0.84 23.42
CA ASP A 315 6.55 -0.41 22.05
C ASP A 315 6.81 -1.56 21.07
N CYS A 316 7.25 -2.71 21.58
CA CYS A 316 7.60 -3.86 20.77
C CYS A 316 7.65 -5.15 21.58
N SER A 317 7.69 -6.29 20.89
CA SER A 317 8.01 -7.60 21.48
C SER A 317 9.45 -8.01 21.23
N VAL A 318 9.82 -8.16 19.95
CA VAL A 318 11.18 -8.48 19.50
C VAL A 318 11.49 -7.64 18.28
N ILE A 319 12.64 -6.98 18.27
CA ILE A 319 13.18 -6.27 17.11
C ILE A 319 14.64 -6.63 16.87
N THR A 320 15.08 -6.49 15.64
CA THR A 320 16.49 -6.50 15.24
C THR A 320 16.88 -5.09 14.85
N SER A 321 17.59 -4.41 15.74
CA SER A 321 18.12 -3.08 15.50
C SER A 321 19.31 -3.14 14.54
N GLN A 322 19.37 -2.16 13.63
CA GLN A 322 20.53 -1.86 12.79
C GLN A 322 21.23 -0.56 13.20
N GLY A 323 20.88 -0.04 14.38
CA GLY A 323 21.44 1.15 15.00
C GLY A 323 20.60 2.40 14.80
N TYR A 324 20.91 3.42 15.60
CA TYR A 324 20.34 4.77 15.54
C TYR A 324 18.81 4.83 15.66
N ASN A 325 18.22 3.94 16.46
CA ASN A 325 16.78 3.93 16.73
C ASN A 325 16.45 4.61 18.06
N LEU A 326 15.26 5.18 18.18
CA LEU A 326 14.72 5.66 19.46
C LEU A 326 13.57 4.74 19.89
N ILE A 327 13.74 4.03 21.00
CA ILE A 327 12.73 3.15 21.58
C ILE A 327 12.37 3.68 22.97
N GLN A 328 11.21 4.31 23.12
CA GLN A 328 10.84 4.94 24.39
C GLN A 328 10.69 3.89 25.51
N THR A 329 9.98 2.80 25.24
CA THR A 329 9.68 1.76 26.22
C THR A 329 10.42 0.49 25.86
N SER A 330 11.53 0.21 26.57
CA SER A 330 12.28 -1.04 26.44
C SER A 330 11.69 -2.19 27.27
N GLY A 331 10.78 -1.91 28.20
CA GLY A 331 10.05 -2.92 28.96
C GLY A 331 9.17 -3.78 28.04
N GLY A 332 9.42 -5.09 28.01
CA GLY A 332 8.74 -6.04 27.12
C GLY A 332 9.27 -6.07 25.68
N CYS A 333 10.29 -5.26 25.38
CA CYS A 333 10.99 -5.20 24.09
C CYS A 333 12.33 -5.94 24.15
N THR A 334 12.47 -7.03 23.41
CA THR A 334 13.77 -7.66 23.15
C THR A 334 14.45 -6.97 21.97
N ILE A 335 15.56 -6.29 22.22
CA ILE A 335 16.32 -5.57 21.19
C ILE A 335 17.57 -6.38 20.84
N ASN A 336 17.54 -7.03 19.67
CA ASN A 336 18.67 -7.76 19.09
C ASN A 336 19.45 -6.88 18.11
N GLY A 337 20.57 -7.40 17.59
CA GLY A 337 21.35 -6.76 16.54
C GLY A 337 22.25 -5.62 17.04
N THR A 338 22.49 -4.64 16.17
CA THR A 338 23.38 -3.50 16.44
C THR A 338 22.63 -2.41 17.20
N THR A 339 23.10 -2.06 18.40
CA THR A 339 22.49 -1.03 19.25
C THR A 339 23.25 0.29 19.25
N THR A 340 24.28 0.43 18.42
CA THR A 340 25.04 1.67 18.23
C THR A 340 24.11 2.85 17.96
N GLY A 341 24.24 3.92 18.75
CA GLY A 341 23.46 5.14 18.59
C GLY A 341 21.97 5.02 18.95
N ASN A 342 21.52 3.86 19.44
CA ASN A 342 20.15 3.74 19.92
C ASN A 342 19.93 4.61 21.17
N ILE A 343 18.73 5.17 21.27
CA ILE A 343 18.25 5.92 22.42
C ILE A 343 17.10 5.12 23.02
N THR A 344 17.20 4.75 24.29
CA THR A 344 16.15 4.01 24.99
C THR A 344 15.68 4.72 26.24
N GLY A 345 14.40 4.61 26.59
CA GLY A 345 13.89 5.18 27.84
C GLY A 345 13.62 6.70 27.81
N GLN A 346 13.67 7.33 26.63
CA GLN A 346 13.42 8.77 26.48
C GLN A 346 12.19 9.02 25.63
N ASP A 347 11.39 10.03 26.02
CA ASP A 347 10.31 10.53 25.19
C ASP A 347 10.91 11.19 23.93
N PRO A 348 10.48 10.82 22.70
CA PRO A 348 10.98 11.46 21.49
C PRO A 348 10.56 12.94 21.37
N LEU A 349 9.70 13.47 22.23
CA LEU A 349 9.21 14.85 22.23
C LEU A 349 8.68 15.26 20.85
N LEU A 350 7.81 14.44 20.28
CA LEU A 350 7.13 14.75 19.03
C LEU A 350 5.80 15.46 19.28
N GLY A 351 5.45 16.37 18.36
CA GLY A 351 4.15 17.03 18.30
C GLY A 351 3.00 16.09 17.91
N ALA A 352 1.80 16.66 17.73
CA ALA A 352 0.63 15.91 17.31
C ALA A 352 0.75 15.35 15.87
N LEU A 353 -0.07 14.36 15.53
CA LEU A 353 -0.24 13.94 14.14
C LEU A 353 -1.07 15.02 13.44
N GLN A 354 -0.46 15.75 12.52
CA GLN A 354 -1.11 16.84 11.81
C GLN A 354 -0.39 17.11 10.48
N ASP A 355 -0.94 18.01 9.68
CA ASP A 355 -0.21 18.59 8.56
C ASP A 355 0.97 19.44 9.10
N ASN A 356 2.19 18.95 8.87
CA ASN A 356 3.44 19.68 9.17
C ASN A 356 4.19 20.01 7.86
N GLY A 357 3.46 20.16 6.77
CA GLY A 357 3.96 20.23 5.39
C GLY A 357 4.19 18.85 4.77
N GLY A 358 4.35 18.82 3.46
CA GLY A 358 4.49 17.59 2.67
C GLY A 358 3.14 16.99 2.24
N PRO A 359 3.15 15.80 1.64
CA PRO A 359 1.94 15.19 1.08
C PRO A 359 1.07 14.45 2.10
N THR A 360 1.61 14.11 3.28
CA THR A 360 0.91 13.32 4.30
C THR A 360 1.14 13.88 5.71
N MET A 361 0.23 13.58 6.63
CA MET A 361 0.34 13.99 8.03
C MET A 361 1.52 13.31 8.73
N THR A 362 2.19 14.04 9.62
CA THR A 362 3.38 13.57 10.34
C THR A 362 3.37 13.93 11.81
N HIS A 363 4.31 13.36 12.58
CA HIS A 363 4.69 13.82 13.91
C HIS A 363 6.03 14.57 13.84
N ALA A 364 6.01 15.90 13.89
CA ALA A 364 7.23 16.70 13.85
C ALA A 364 7.99 16.64 15.19
N PRO A 365 9.34 16.49 15.18
CA PRO A 365 10.14 16.66 16.38
C PRO A 365 10.04 18.10 16.91
N LEU A 366 9.83 18.24 18.22
CA LEU A 366 9.79 19.54 18.89
C LEU A 366 11.21 19.98 19.30
N PRO A 367 11.45 21.28 19.55
CA PRO A 367 12.72 21.77 20.07
C PRO A 367 13.17 21.00 21.33
N GLY A 368 14.41 20.53 21.32
CA GLY A 368 14.97 19.71 22.41
C GLY A 368 14.67 18.21 22.30
N SER A 369 14.01 17.77 21.23
CA SER A 369 13.78 16.35 20.99
C SER A 369 15.10 15.56 20.96
N PRO A 370 15.18 14.41 21.66
CA PRO A 370 16.36 13.55 21.62
C PRO A 370 16.55 12.86 20.26
N ALA A 371 15.58 12.96 19.34
CA ALA A 371 15.72 12.43 17.99
C ALA A 371 16.54 13.36 17.06
N ILE A 372 16.66 14.65 17.41
CA ILE A 372 17.29 15.67 16.57
C ILE A 372 18.79 15.44 16.48
N ASP A 373 19.33 15.40 15.26
CA ASP A 373 20.74 15.20 14.94
C ASP A 373 21.31 13.85 15.44
N LYS A 374 20.47 12.82 15.65
CA LYS A 374 20.89 11.53 16.22
C LYS A 374 20.84 10.33 15.26
N GLY A 375 20.30 10.49 14.06
CA GLY A 375 20.27 9.48 13.01
C GLY A 375 21.67 9.15 12.48
N ASN A 376 21.82 8.02 11.78
CA ASN A 376 23.09 7.45 11.31
C ASN A 376 24.05 8.52 10.71
N PRO A 377 25.34 8.52 11.07
CA PRO A 377 26.29 9.57 10.62
C PRO A 377 26.75 9.43 9.17
N ALA A 378 26.41 8.34 8.47
CA ALA A 378 26.69 8.19 7.04
C ALA A 378 25.93 9.25 6.23
N ALA A 379 26.47 9.64 5.07
CA ALA A 379 25.85 10.63 4.19
C ALA A 379 24.43 10.18 3.81
N PRO A 380 23.38 10.99 4.06
CA PRO A 380 22.01 10.61 3.71
C PRO A 380 21.87 10.28 2.22
N GLY A 381 21.16 9.18 1.92
CA GLY A 381 21.02 8.66 0.56
C GLY A 381 22.17 7.77 0.07
N SER A 382 23.23 7.54 0.86
CA SER A 382 24.36 6.68 0.45
C SER A 382 24.05 5.18 0.47
N GLY A 383 22.84 4.78 0.83
CA GLY A 383 22.43 3.37 0.97
C GLY A 383 22.85 2.71 2.28
N GLY A 384 22.62 1.40 2.38
CA GLY A 384 22.85 0.64 3.61
C GLY A 384 21.95 1.12 4.75
N ASN A 385 22.54 1.41 5.92
CA ASN A 385 21.83 1.88 7.11
C ASN A 385 21.82 3.42 7.24
N ALA A 386 22.27 4.16 6.21
CA ALA A 386 22.21 5.61 6.20
C ALA A 386 20.75 6.09 6.24
N CYS A 387 20.53 7.33 6.71
CA CYS A 387 19.22 7.96 6.52
C CYS A 387 18.89 8.10 5.03
N SER A 388 17.60 8.13 4.71
CA SER A 388 17.13 8.52 3.38
C SER A 388 17.57 9.94 3.01
N ALA A 389 17.69 10.25 1.72
CA ALA A 389 18.14 11.58 1.26
C ALA A 389 17.14 12.71 1.61
N ALA A 390 15.86 12.38 1.74
CA ALA A 390 14.80 13.27 2.19
C ALA A 390 13.93 12.58 3.24
N ASP A 391 13.17 13.36 4.00
CA ASP A 391 12.17 12.89 4.96
C ASP A 391 10.79 12.65 4.32
N GLN A 392 9.78 12.27 5.12
CA GLN A 392 8.41 12.00 4.65
C GLN A 392 7.81 13.14 3.82
N ARG A 393 8.19 14.38 4.12
CA ARG A 393 7.63 15.59 3.53
C ARG A 393 8.37 16.01 2.28
N GLY A 394 9.44 15.30 1.93
CA GLY A 394 10.38 15.67 0.87
C GLY A 394 11.46 16.67 1.32
N VAL A 395 11.61 16.92 2.62
CA VAL A 395 12.66 17.82 3.12
C VAL A 395 14.01 17.09 3.11
N THR A 396 15.02 17.71 2.50
CA THR A 396 16.36 17.12 2.37
C THR A 396 17.03 16.91 3.73
N ARG A 397 17.77 15.81 3.87
CA ARG A 397 18.57 15.50 5.06
C ARG A 397 20.07 15.66 4.78
N PRO A 398 20.89 16.08 5.78
CA PRO A 398 20.47 16.53 7.10
C PRO A 398 20.14 18.03 7.14
N ILE A 399 19.28 18.44 8.05
CA ILE A 399 19.15 19.81 8.51
C ILE A 399 19.82 19.89 9.88
N GLY A 400 21.01 20.47 9.93
CA GLY A 400 21.85 20.50 11.13
C GLY A 400 23.14 19.73 10.93
N SER A 401 23.59 19.06 11.99
CA SER A 401 24.85 18.30 12.01
C SER A 401 24.70 16.88 11.46
N ARG A 402 23.54 16.24 11.62
CA ARG A 402 23.21 14.86 11.23
C ARG A 402 21.71 14.76 10.95
N CYS A 403 21.29 13.69 10.27
CA CYS A 403 19.86 13.44 10.10
C CYS A 403 19.20 13.13 11.44
N ASP A 404 17.90 13.37 11.52
CA ASP A 404 17.09 13.01 12.68
C ASP A 404 16.67 11.54 12.64
N ILE A 405 16.47 10.95 13.82
CA ILE A 405 15.82 9.65 13.95
C ILE A 405 14.32 9.83 13.67
N GLY A 406 13.72 8.91 12.92
CA GLY A 406 12.30 8.90 12.60
C GLY A 406 11.99 9.43 11.20
N ALA A 407 10.70 9.62 10.92
CA ALA A 407 10.19 9.95 9.58
C ALA A 407 10.38 11.40 9.14
N VAL A 408 10.68 12.30 10.07
CA VAL A 408 10.72 13.74 9.84
C VAL A 408 12.06 14.30 10.27
N GLU A 409 12.60 15.21 9.47
CA GLU A 409 13.74 16.06 9.83
C GLU A 409 13.24 17.34 10.52
N ALA A 410 13.75 17.67 11.70
CA ALA A 410 13.43 18.92 12.37
C ALA A 410 14.00 20.09 11.58
N ASN A 411 13.22 21.16 11.49
CA ASN A 411 13.76 22.44 11.06
C ASN A 411 14.61 22.99 12.22
N VAL A 412 15.86 23.39 11.96
CA VAL A 412 16.58 24.21 12.94
C VAL A 412 15.96 25.60 12.89
N SER A 413 14.97 25.88 13.73
CA SER A 413 14.58 27.27 13.99
C SER A 413 15.79 27.98 14.58
N ALA A 414 16.37 28.91 13.82
CA ALA A 414 17.37 29.83 14.35
C ALA A 414 16.80 30.50 15.59
N VAL A 415 17.49 30.34 16.72
CA VAL A 415 17.16 31.07 17.94
C VAL A 415 17.39 32.56 17.63
N PHE A 416 16.32 33.33 17.43
CA PHE A 416 16.41 34.79 17.46
C PHE A 416 16.66 35.21 18.91
N LEU A 417 17.94 35.34 19.28
CA LEU A 417 18.30 36.04 20.50
C LEU A 417 17.95 37.53 20.31
N PRO A 418 17.14 38.15 21.19
CA PRO A 418 16.94 39.59 21.14
C PRO A 418 18.30 40.26 21.36
N LEU A 419 18.71 41.08 20.39
CA LEU A 419 19.89 41.92 20.51
C LEU A 419 19.63 42.98 21.60
N VAL A 420 20.17 42.79 22.80
CA VAL A 420 20.20 43.84 23.83
C VAL A 420 21.35 44.78 23.50
N ILE A 421 21.06 45.85 22.76
CA ILE A 421 22.01 46.96 22.59
C ILE A 421 22.00 47.75 23.89
N LYS A 422 23.12 47.73 24.62
CA LYS A 422 23.33 48.56 25.80
C LYS A 422 23.48 50.02 25.32
N PRO A 423 22.69 50.98 25.81
CA PRO A 423 22.89 52.37 25.45
C PRO A 423 24.27 52.83 25.95
N GLU A 424 25.06 53.45 25.09
CA GLU A 424 26.28 54.15 25.49
C GLU A 424 25.89 55.39 26.31
N ASN A 425 26.65 55.62 27.38
CA ASN A 425 26.40 56.63 28.43
C ASN A 425 26.39 58.07 27.91
#